data_AF-X1RHI1-F1
#
_entry.id   AF-X1RHI1-F1
#
_cell.length_a   1.000
_cell.length_b   1.000
_cell.length_c   1.000
_cell.angle_alpha   90.00
_cell.angle_beta   90.00
_cell.angle_gamma   90.00
#
_symmetry.space_group_name_H-M   'P 1'
#
loop_
_entity.id
_entity.type
_entity.pdbx_description
1 polymer ?
#
loop_
_entity_poly.entity_id
_entity_poly.type
_entity_poly.pdbx_seq_one_letter_code
_entity_poly.pdbx_strand_id
1 'polypeptide(L)'
;SYEDTRCVVVWGHNPRQSKIGEEADILSAQKRGAKLIVVDPRATPLAKRADIHIQIRPGTDCALALGLLNVIIAEELYDADFVNNWTFGFDELKEQVRKYSPEALHQPI
;
A
#
# COMPACT_ATOMS: atom_id res chain seq x y z
N SER A 1 -16.61 -3.64 -6.22
CA SER A 1 -16.20 -3.77 -7.64
C SER A 1 -14.81 -3.20 -7.78
N TYR A 2 -13.95 -3.79 -8.63
CA TYR A 2 -12.62 -3.27 -8.97
C TYR A 2 -12.61 -2.64 -10.38
N GLU A 3 -13.79 -2.32 -10.93
CA GLU A 3 -13.99 -1.95 -12.33
C GLU A 3 -13.13 -0.75 -12.76
N ASP A 4 -13.21 0.36 -12.00
CA ASP A 4 -12.53 1.62 -12.29
C ASP A 4 -11.22 1.81 -11.50
N THR A 5 -10.76 0.76 -10.80
CA THR A 5 -9.57 0.85 -9.96
C THR A 5 -8.31 0.93 -10.82
N ARG A 6 -7.50 1.99 -10.64
CA ARG A 6 -6.19 2.14 -11.33
C ARG A 6 -5.02 1.49 -10.59
N CYS A 7 -5.15 1.24 -9.29
CA CYS A 7 -4.13 0.59 -8.47
C CYS A 7 -4.82 -0.24 -7.37
N VAL A 8 -4.48 -1.52 -7.29
CA VAL A 8 -4.93 -2.45 -6.26
C VAL A 8 -3.75 -2.74 -5.35
N VAL A 9 -3.88 -2.37 -4.07
CA VAL A 9 -2.92 -2.76 -3.02
C VAL A 9 -3.54 -3.87 -2.18
N VAL A 10 -2.97 -5.07 -2.27
CA VAL A 10 -3.35 -6.20 -1.41
C VAL A 10 -2.36 -6.26 -0.26
N TRP A 11 -2.80 -5.89 0.94
CA TRP A 11 -1.95 -5.79 2.12
C TRP A 11 -2.36 -6.80 3.19
N GLY A 12 -1.46 -7.74 3.53
CA GLY A 12 -1.69 -8.71 4.60
C GLY A 12 -2.89 -9.64 4.36
N HIS A 13 -3.35 -9.76 3.11
CA HIS A 13 -4.58 -10.47 2.74
C HIS A 13 -4.30 -11.56 1.70
N ASN A 14 -5.02 -12.67 1.78
CA ASN A 14 -4.92 -13.77 0.81
C ASN A 14 -6.29 -14.03 0.15
N PRO A 15 -6.66 -13.25 -0.88
CA PRO A 15 -7.96 -13.33 -1.53
C PRO A 15 -8.37 -14.75 -1.95
N ARG A 16 -7.40 -15.55 -2.41
CA ARG A 16 -7.63 -16.93 -2.87
C ARG A 16 -8.26 -17.84 -1.81
N GLN A 17 -7.90 -17.63 -0.55
CA GLN A 17 -8.33 -18.47 0.57
C GLN A 17 -9.42 -17.81 1.40
N SER A 18 -9.49 -16.48 1.38
CA SER A 18 -10.36 -15.72 2.28
C SER A 18 -11.69 -15.32 1.66
N LYS A 19 -11.77 -15.18 0.32
CA LYS A 19 -13.01 -14.74 -0.35
C LYS A 19 -13.10 -15.29 -1.77
N ILE A 20 -14.11 -16.13 -1.99
CA ILE A 20 -14.40 -16.74 -3.30
C ILE A 20 -14.57 -15.62 -4.34
N GLY A 21 -13.85 -15.74 -5.47
CA GLY A 21 -13.96 -14.83 -6.62
C GLY A 21 -13.08 -13.58 -6.55
N GLU A 22 -12.65 -13.14 -5.38
CA GLU A 22 -11.94 -11.85 -5.25
C GLU A 22 -10.59 -11.81 -5.97
N GLU A 23 -9.83 -12.91 -5.93
CA GLU A 23 -8.57 -13.00 -6.69
C GLU A 23 -8.84 -12.81 -8.20
N ALA A 24 -9.90 -13.42 -8.73
CA ALA A 24 -10.24 -13.30 -10.14
C ALA A 24 -10.61 -11.85 -10.51
N ASP A 25 -11.34 -11.14 -9.64
CA ASP A 25 -11.69 -9.73 -9.85
C ASP A 25 -10.47 -8.81 -9.84
N ILE A 26 -9.54 -9.02 -8.90
CA ILE A 26 -8.27 -8.28 -8.80
C ILE A 26 -7.45 -8.46 -10.08
N LEU A 27 -7.32 -9.70 -10.55
CA LEU A 27 -6.57 -10.02 -11.76
C LEU A 27 -7.26 -9.51 -13.03
N SER A 28 -8.60 -9.44 -13.03
CA SER A 28 -9.37 -8.80 -14.08
C SER A 28 -9.08 -7.30 -14.14
N ALA A 29 -9.00 -6.62 -12.99
CA ALA A 29 -8.59 -5.21 -12.93
C ALA A 29 -7.14 -5.02 -13.41
N GLN A 30 -6.21 -5.90 -13.00
CA GLN A 30 -4.83 -5.86 -13.48
C GLN A 30 -4.77 -5.99 -15.01
N LYS A 31 -5.53 -6.91 -15.60
CA LYS A 31 -5.62 -7.08 -17.06
C LYS A 31 -6.19 -5.85 -17.77
N ARG A 32 -7.07 -5.07 -17.12
CA ARG A 32 -7.58 -3.79 -17.63
C ARG A 32 -6.57 -2.63 -17.51
N GLY A 33 -5.40 -2.87 -16.90
CA GLY A 33 -4.33 -1.88 -16.76
C GLY A 33 -4.14 -1.34 -15.34
N ALA A 34 -4.88 -1.85 -14.35
CA ALA A 34 -4.64 -1.49 -12.96
C ALA A 34 -3.27 -2.02 -12.50
N LYS A 35 -2.54 -1.24 -11.71
CA LYS A 35 -1.31 -1.74 -11.05
C LYS A 35 -1.66 -2.64 -9.87
N LEU A 36 -1.06 -3.82 -9.79
CA LEU A 36 -1.20 -4.72 -8.66
C LEU A 36 0.04 -4.67 -7.77
N ILE A 37 -0.13 -4.18 -6.55
CA ILE A 37 0.90 -4.18 -5.49
C ILE A 37 0.46 -5.18 -4.42
N VAL A 38 1.36 -6.08 -4.03
CA VAL A 38 1.09 -7.04 -2.94
C VAL A 38 2.11 -6.82 -1.82
N VAL A 39 1.62 -6.57 -0.62
CA VAL A 39 2.40 -6.50 0.63
C VAL A 39 2.13 -7.76 1.43
N ASP A 40 3.05 -8.73 1.37
CA ASP A 40 2.97 -9.98 2.12
C ASP A 40 4.40 -10.49 2.38
N PRO A 41 4.75 -10.93 3.61
CA PRO A 41 6.05 -11.56 3.89
C PRO A 41 6.30 -12.83 3.06
N ARG A 42 5.24 -13.47 2.55
CA ARG A 42 5.28 -14.70 1.77
C ARG A 42 5.12 -14.40 0.29
N ALA A 43 5.82 -15.17 -0.55
CA ALA A 43 5.61 -15.20 -1.99
C ALA A 43 4.37 -16.03 -2.38
N THR A 44 3.18 -15.53 -2.03
CA THR A 44 1.90 -16.17 -2.35
C THR A 44 1.67 -16.23 -3.87
N PRO A 45 0.75 -17.07 -4.38
CA PRO A 45 0.43 -17.10 -5.81
C PRO A 45 0.04 -15.75 -6.40
N LEU A 46 -0.68 -14.91 -5.63
CA LEU A 46 -1.03 -13.56 -6.06
C LEU A 46 0.17 -12.62 -6.03
N ALA A 47 1.02 -12.70 -5.00
CA ALA A 47 2.26 -11.91 -4.93
C ALA A 47 3.18 -12.16 -6.14
N LYS A 48 3.30 -13.42 -6.58
CA LYS A 48 4.06 -13.79 -7.78
C LYS A 48 3.52 -13.21 -9.09
N ARG A 49 2.27 -12.73 -9.08
CA ARG A 49 1.60 -12.10 -10.24
C ARG A 49 1.52 -10.59 -10.12
N ALA A 50 1.93 -10.03 -8.98
CA ALA A 50 1.91 -8.60 -8.74
C ALA A 50 2.92 -7.89 -9.64
N ASP A 51 2.58 -6.66 -10.05
CA ASP A 51 3.56 -5.76 -10.65
C ASP A 51 4.68 -5.43 -9.66
N ILE A 52 4.32 -5.31 -8.37
CA ILE A 52 5.26 -5.06 -7.26
C ILE A 52 4.89 -5.99 -6.10
N HIS A 53 5.84 -6.82 -5.66
CA HIS A 53 5.74 -7.57 -4.40
C HIS A 53 6.65 -6.92 -3.36
N ILE A 54 6.04 -6.29 -2.35
CA ILE A 54 6.74 -5.74 -1.19
C ILE A 54 6.80 -6.83 -0.12
N GLN A 55 7.92 -7.55 -0.11
CA GLN A 55 8.16 -8.62 0.86
C GLN A 55 8.68 -8.06 2.18
N ILE A 56 7.77 -7.63 3.05
CA ILE A 56 8.09 -7.10 4.38
C ILE A 56 8.51 -8.21 5.37
N ARG A 57 9.17 -7.82 6.46
CA ARG A 57 9.35 -8.70 7.63
C ARG A 57 8.03 -8.78 8.42
N PRO A 58 7.63 -9.94 8.98
CA PRO A 58 6.42 -10.02 9.79
C PRO A 58 6.40 -8.99 10.92
N GLY A 59 5.29 -8.27 11.08
CA GLY A 59 5.11 -7.24 12.11
C GLY A 59 5.69 -5.86 11.76
N THR A 60 6.18 -5.65 10.53
CA THR A 60 6.75 -4.36 10.10
C THR A 60 5.84 -3.52 9.20
N ASP A 61 4.56 -3.88 9.10
CA ASP A 61 3.54 -3.20 8.32
C ASP A 61 3.42 -1.70 8.69
N CYS A 62 3.47 -1.38 9.98
CA CYS A 62 3.41 -0.01 10.46
C CYS A 62 4.62 0.82 9.98
N ALA A 63 5.82 0.22 9.95
CA ALA A 63 7.00 0.90 9.43
C ALA A 63 6.81 1.23 7.94
N LEU A 64 6.34 0.29 7.13
CA LEU A 64 6.04 0.55 5.72
C LEU A 64 5.00 1.66 5.55
N ALA A 65 3.90 1.63 6.32
CA ALA A 65 2.86 2.66 6.24
C ALA A 65 3.39 4.05 6.61
N LEU A 66 4.20 4.16 7.67
CA LEU A 66 4.82 5.41 8.10
C LEU A 66 5.82 5.94 7.06
N GLY A 67 6.59 5.06 6.42
CA GLY A 67 7.49 5.42 5.32
C GLY A 67 6.75 5.93 4.08
N LEU A 68 5.65 5.28 3.71
CA LEU A 68 4.78 5.73 2.62
C LEU A 68 4.19 7.12 2.93
N LEU A 69 3.69 7.33 4.15
CA LEU A 69 3.18 8.63 4.58
C LEU A 69 4.25 9.72 4.56
N ASN A 70 5.47 9.40 5.00
CA ASN A 70 6.60 10.33 4.95
C ASN A 70 6.81 10.85 3.51
N VAL A 71 6.93 9.94 2.53
CA VAL A 71 7.15 10.30 1.12
C VAL A 71 5.96 11.06 0.55
N ILE A 72 4.73 10.56 0.72
CA ILE A 72 3.52 11.18 0.18
C ILE A 72 3.36 12.63 0.69
N ILE A 73 3.64 12.86 1.98
CA ILE A 73 3.49 14.18 2.58
C ILE A 73 4.67 15.10 2.25
N ALA A 74 5.90 14.58 2.24
CA ALA A 74 7.10 15.38 1.93
C ALA A 74 7.14 15.84 0.46
N GLU A 75 6.63 15.01 -0.45
CA GLU A 75 6.56 15.31 -1.89
C GLU A 75 5.21 15.90 -2.33
N GLU A 76 4.31 16.20 -1.39
CA GLU A 76 3.01 16.82 -1.65
C GLU A 76 2.13 16.04 -2.66
N LEU A 77 2.18 14.69 -2.60
CA LEU A 77 1.45 13.79 -3.51
C LEU A 77 0.00 13.51 -3.07
N TYR A 78 -0.43 14.06 -1.93
CA TYR A 78 -1.78 13.90 -1.39
C TYR A 78 -2.75 14.92 -1.98
N ASP A 79 -4.04 14.62 -1.93
CA ASP A 79 -5.10 15.56 -2.28
C ASP A 79 -5.27 16.58 -1.13
N ALA A 80 -4.68 17.77 -1.31
CA ALA A 80 -4.68 18.81 -0.29
C ALA A 80 -6.09 19.32 0.04
N ASP A 81 -6.96 19.49 -0.96
CA ASP A 81 -8.33 19.94 -0.74
C ASP A 81 -9.12 18.89 0.03
N PHE A 82 -8.94 17.61 -0.30
CA PHE A 82 -9.59 16.53 0.45
C PHE A 82 -9.13 16.51 1.91
N VAL A 83 -7.82 16.54 2.14
CA VAL A 83 -7.24 16.53 3.49
C VAL A 83 -7.76 17.70 4.32
N ASN A 84 -7.75 18.92 3.77
CA ASN A 84 -8.18 20.12 4.48
C ASN A 84 -9.67 20.11 4.85
N ASN A 85 -10.52 19.54 3.99
CA ASN A 85 -11.97 19.60 4.18
C ASN A 85 -12.54 18.40 4.95
N TRP A 86 -11.86 17.25 4.93
CA TRP A 86 -12.45 15.98 5.36
C TRP A 86 -11.61 15.20 6.38
N THR A 87 -10.50 15.77 6.85
CA THR A 87 -9.64 15.12 7.86
C THR A 87 -9.32 16.07 9.02
N PHE A 88 -8.76 15.52 10.08
CA PHE A 88 -8.26 16.27 11.23
C PHE A 88 -6.90 15.70 11.66
N GLY A 89 -6.08 16.51 12.34
CA GLY A 89 -4.79 16.06 12.86
C GLY A 89 -3.68 15.92 11.81
N PHE A 90 -3.84 16.50 10.61
CA PHE A 90 -2.89 16.33 9.52
C PHE A 90 -1.54 17.00 9.81
N ASP A 91 -1.53 18.16 10.47
CA ASP A 91 -0.29 18.87 10.81
C ASP A 91 0.52 18.09 11.85
N GLU A 92 -0.15 17.52 12.86
CA GLU A 92 0.47 16.64 13.85
C GLU A 92 1.00 15.38 13.19
N LEU A 93 0.24 14.77 12.27
CA LEU A 93 0.68 13.61 11.49
C LEU A 93 1.92 13.97 10.66
N LYS A 94 1.89 15.08 9.93
CA LYS A 94 2.98 15.58 9.09
C LYS A 94 4.26 15.74 9.91
N GLU A 95 4.17 16.34 11.10
CA GLU A 95 5.32 16.47 12.00
C GLU A 95 5.82 15.10 12.48
N GLN A 96 4.91 14.22 12.92
CA GLN A 96 5.29 12.89 13.42
C GLN A 96 5.95 12.02 12.36
N VAL A 97 5.51 12.07 11.10
CA VAL A 97 6.03 11.18 10.07
C VAL A 97 7.39 11.57 9.51
N ARG A 98 7.86 12.81 9.74
CA ARG A 98 9.16 13.29 9.23
C ARG A 98 10.35 12.40 9.59
N LYS A 99 10.32 11.78 10.78
CA LYS A 99 11.40 10.90 11.27
C LYS A 99 11.42 9.50 10.64
N TYR A 100 10.40 9.15 9.85
CA TYR A 100 10.25 7.83 9.25
C TYR A 100 10.58 7.85 7.75
N SER A 101 11.71 8.45 7.36
CA SER A 101 12.14 8.36 5.95
C SER A 101 12.40 6.90 5.55
N PRO A 102 12.26 6.53 4.28
CA PRO A 102 12.57 5.17 3.81
C PRO A 102 13.96 4.68 4.23
N GLU A 103 14.96 5.57 4.23
CA GLU A 103 16.33 5.30 4.65
C GLU A 103 16.42 5.05 6.15
N ALA A 104 15.71 5.83 6.96
CA ALA A 104 15.68 5.67 8.42
C ALA A 104 14.98 4.38 8.86
N LEU A 105 14.03 3.90 8.06
CA LEU A 105 13.29 2.65 8.30
C LEU A 105 13.97 1.42 7.72
N HIS A 106 14.97 1.60 6.86
CA HIS A 106 15.67 0.49 6.24
C HIS A 106 16.35 -0.38 7.30
N GLN A 107 16.03 -1.68 7.31
CA GLN A 107 16.77 -2.65 8.09
C GLN A 107 17.62 -3.49 7.14
N PRO A 108 18.94 -3.64 7.39
CA PRO A 108 19.78 -4.49 6.56
C PRO A 108 19.25 -5.92 6.58
N ILE A 109 19.27 -6.56 5.41
CA ILE A 109 18.69 -7.88 5.15
C ILE A 109 19.45 -8.96 5.93
#